data_AF-A0A938G5U5-F1
#
_entry.id   AF-A0A938G5U5-F1
#
_cell.length_a   1.000
_cell.length_b   1.000
_cell.length_c   1.000
_cell.angle_alpha   90.00
_cell.angle_beta   90.00
_cell.angle_gamma   90.00
#
_symmetry.space_group_name_H-M   'P 1'
#
loop_
_entity.id
_entity.type
_entity.pdbx_description
1 polymer ?
#
loop_
_entity_poly.entity_id
_entity_poly.type
_entity_poly.pdbx_seq_one_letter_code
_entity_poly.pdbx_strand_id
1 'polypeptide(L)'
;MLRRLTLLVVASFSVCVSTAGATTDDSRPKKEFKYVFPFAKVPVTYSRDHLHYPATDVHGCYAHVLAPTSGVVFAVKTRDLWTKELDTTGTRGGLTITIHGDDRVRYFFAHLGRVKVKQGDRVEPGQWIGVMGSSGNARVTKCHTHLGMSRICPQDEDKVLQGEIWPWRFLDAWRKGINKSPVPAKNRVIKASPESCEVAAEQD
;
A
#
# COMPACT_ATOMS: atom_id res chain seq x y z
N MET A 1 62.29 -63.35 -15.60
CA MET A 1 62.45 -61.94 -16.01
C MET A 1 61.08 -61.32 -16.16
N LEU A 2 60.70 -60.35 -15.32
CA LEU A 2 59.59 -59.43 -15.61
C LEU A 2 59.79 -58.15 -14.77
N ARG A 3 60.33 -57.11 -15.40
CA ARG A 3 60.53 -55.77 -14.82
C ARG A 3 59.15 -55.12 -14.65
N ARG A 4 58.76 -54.80 -13.41
CA ARG A 4 57.61 -53.93 -13.14
C ARG A 4 58.03 -52.48 -13.41
N LEU A 5 57.47 -51.88 -14.45
CA LEU A 5 57.59 -50.46 -14.74
C LEU A 5 56.51 -49.72 -13.93
N THR A 6 56.93 -48.85 -13.01
CA THR A 6 56.01 -47.97 -12.28
C THR A 6 55.84 -46.69 -13.10
N LEU A 7 54.67 -46.47 -13.68
CA LEU A 7 54.34 -45.23 -14.38
C LEU A 7 53.89 -44.18 -13.35
N LEU A 8 54.62 -43.08 -13.23
CA LEU A 8 54.24 -41.91 -12.45
C LEU A 8 53.37 -41.00 -13.34
N VAL A 9 52.08 -40.90 -13.02
CA VAL A 9 51.16 -39.96 -13.67
C VAL A 9 51.16 -38.65 -12.88
N VAL A 10 51.75 -37.60 -13.45
CA VAL A 10 51.72 -36.25 -12.89
C VAL A 10 50.47 -35.54 -13.42
N ALA A 11 49.43 -35.43 -12.60
CA ALA A 11 48.24 -34.65 -12.93
C ALA A 11 48.51 -33.15 -12.73
N SER A 12 48.63 -32.41 -13.83
CA SER A 12 48.72 -30.95 -13.80
C SER A 12 47.32 -30.34 -13.71
N PHE A 13 46.95 -29.82 -12.55
CA PHE A 13 45.71 -29.05 -12.37
C PHE A 13 45.93 -27.62 -12.87
N SER A 14 45.38 -27.29 -14.04
CA SER A 14 45.30 -25.91 -14.52
C SER A 14 44.05 -25.25 -13.92
N VAL A 15 44.25 -24.34 -12.97
CA VAL A 15 43.17 -23.55 -12.36
C VAL A 15 42.87 -22.38 -13.31
N CYS A 16 41.77 -22.48 -14.06
CA CYS A 16 41.22 -21.34 -14.80
C CYS A 16 40.52 -20.39 -13.82
N VAL A 17 41.20 -19.31 -13.43
CA VAL A 17 40.57 -18.21 -12.70
C VAL A 17 39.69 -17.45 -13.69
N SER A 18 38.39 -17.73 -13.68
CA SER A 18 37.40 -16.91 -14.39
C SER A 18 37.16 -15.63 -13.59
N THR A 19 37.75 -14.52 -14.01
CA THR A 19 37.39 -13.19 -13.53
C THR A 19 36.04 -12.81 -14.14
N ALA A 20 34.96 -13.21 -13.47
CA ALA A 20 33.63 -12.67 -13.76
C ALA A 20 33.63 -11.17 -13.41
N GLY A 21 33.79 -10.32 -14.43
CA GLY A 21 33.59 -8.89 -14.31
C GLY A 21 32.12 -8.63 -13.96
N ALA A 22 31.87 -8.29 -12.69
CA ALA A 22 30.58 -7.78 -12.24
C ALA A 22 30.38 -6.38 -12.83
N THR A 23 29.89 -6.33 -14.05
CA THR A 23 29.29 -5.11 -14.61
C THR A 23 27.93 -4.97 -13.94
N THR A 24 27.82 -4.02 -13.01
CA THR A 24 26.54 -3.63 -12.44
C THR A 24 25.76 -2.87 -13.51
N ASP A 25 25.12 -3.60 -14.41
CA ASP A 25 24.17 -3.03 -15.35
C ASP A 25 22.86 -2.72 -14.59
N ASP A 26 22.79 -1.52 -14.03
CA ASP A 26 21.61 -0.93 -13.38
C ASP A 26 20.58 -0.44 -14.43
N SER A 27 20.39 -1.19 -15.51
CA SER A 27 19.54 -0.80 -16.64
C SER A 27 18.13 -1.41 -16.59
N ARG A 28 17.74 -2.09 -15.49
CA ARG A 28 16.36 -2.57 -15.37
C ARG A 28 15.41 -1.37 -15.44
N PRO A 29 14.48 -1.32 -16.42
CA PRO A 29 13.54 -0.21 -16.50
C PRO A 29 12.80 -0.11 -15.18
N LYS A 30 12.82 1.08 -14.56
CA LYS A 30 12.05 1.35 -13.36
C LYS A 30 10.59 1.04 -13.70
N LYS A 31 10.02 0.02 -13.07
CA LYS A 31 8.62 -0.37 -13.27
C LYS A 31 7.75 0.87 -13.03
N GLU A 32 7.12 1.35 -14.10
CA GLU A 32 6.22 2.50 -14.03
C GLU A 32 4.83 2.01 -13.60
N PHE A 33 4.24 2.70 -12.63
CA PHE A 33 2.90 2.42 -12.13
C PHE A 33 1.95 3.49 -12.63
N LYS A 34 0.70 3.10 -12.92
CA LYS A 34 -0.36 4.02 -13.33
C LYS A 34 -1.19 4.43 -12.11
N TYR A 35 -1.42 5.73 -11.98
CA TYR A 35 -2.23 6.30 -10.92
C TYR A 35 -3.44 7.05 -11.45
N VAL A 36 -4.57 6.94 -10.76
CA VAL A 36 -5.81 7.64 -11.10
C VAL A 36 -6.43 8.30 -9.87
N PHE A 37 -7.29 9.30 -10.10
CA PHE A 37 -8.04 9.94 -9.04
C PHE A 37 -9.09 8.95 -8.48
N PRO A 38 -9.06 8.59 -7.18
CA PRO A 38 -9.79 7.42 -6.66
C PRO A 38 -11.27 7.67 -6.35
N PHE A 39 -11.89 8.71 -6.94
CA PHE A 39 -13.30 9.01 -6.72
C PHE A 39 -13.99 9.43 -8.02
N ALA A 40 -15.23 8.96 -8.21
CA ALA A 40 -16.02 9.28 -9.39
C ALA A 40 -17.53 9.30 -9.07
N LYS A 41 -18.35 9.51 -10.11
CA LYS A 41 -19.82 9.56 -10.11
C LYS A 41 -20.44 10.77 -9.41
N VAL A 42 -19.87 11.24 -8.31
CA VAL A 42 -20.29 12.44 -7.57
C VAL A 42 -19.07 13.38 -7.44
N PRO A 43 -19.23 14.71 -7.64
CA PRO A 43 -18.16 15.65 -7.36
C PRO A 43 -17.72 15.56 -5.90
N VAL A 44 -16.40 15.51 -5.67
CA VAL A 44 -15.84 15.43 -4.32
C VAL A 44 -14.92 16.60 -4.01
N THR A 45 -14.90 17.00 -2.75
CA THR A 45 -13.93 17.93 -2.16
C THR A 45 -13.11 17.19 -1.10
N TYR A 46 -11.91 17.65 -0.79
CA TYR A 46 -11.10 17.04 0.26
C TYR A 46 -10.25 18.08 0.96
N SER A 47 -9.97 17.81 2.23
CA SER A 47 -9.15 18.66 3.09
C SER A 47 -7.67 18.48 2.79
N ARG A 48 -6.85 19.50 3.07
CA ARG A 48 -5.38 19.43 2.97
C ARG A 48 -4.71 19.22 4.34
N ASP A 49 -5.53 19.09 5.36
CA ASP A 49 -5.21 18.82 6.74
C ASP A 49 -6.02 17.61 7.24
N HIS A 50 -5.56 17.04 8.35
CA HIS A 50 -6.21 15.95 9.06
C HIS A 50 -5.73 15.96 10.52
N LEU A 51 -6.53 15.41 11.44
CA LEU A 51 -6.33 15.44 12.90
C LEU A 51 -4.97 14.85 13.31
N HIS A 52 -3.92 15.69 13.36
CA HIS A 52 -2.58 15.40 13.88
C HIS A 52 -1.78 14.27 13.19
N TYR A 53 -2.31 13.63 12.15
CA TYR A 53 -1.60 12.60 11.40
C TYR A 53 -1.91 12.63 9.88
N PRO A 54 -1.03 12.07 9.03
CA PRO A 54 -1.19 12.13 7.58
C PRO A 54 -2.34 11.28 7.05
N ALA A 55 -3.45 11.94 6.72
CA ALA A 55 -4.57 11.36 5.97
C ALA A 55 -5.30 12.42 5.18
N THR A 56 -6.39 12.04 4.51
CA THR A 56 -7.29 12.99 3.87
C THR A 56 -8.72 12.49 3.94
N ASP A 57 -9.60 13.29 4.54
CA ASP A 57 -11.04 13.07 4.45
C ASP A 57 -11.57 13.65 3.15
N VAL A 58 -12.29 12.82 2.41
CA VAL A 58 -12.87 13.16 1.11
C VAL A 58 -14.39 13.20 1.26
N HIS A 59 -14.98 14.37 1.00
CA HIS A 59 -16.42 14.61 1.10
C HIS A 59 -17.09 14.56 -0.28
N GLY A 60 -18.23 13.89 -0.36
CA GLY A 60 -19.02 13.76 -1.58
C GLY A 60 -19.82 12.46 -1.57
N CYS A 61 -20.78 12.39 -0.64
CA CYS A 61 -21.49 11.16 -0.30
C CYS A 61 -21.98 10.40 -1.54
N TYR A 62 -21.95 9.07 -1.47
CA TYR A 62 -22.28 8.17 -2.58
C TYR A 62 -21.32 8.20 -3.79
N ALA A 63 -20.23 8.97 -3.74
CA ALA A 63 -19.16 8.85 -4.71
C ALA A 63 -18.68 7.39 -4.81
N HIS A 64 -18.39 6.95 -6.03
CA HIS A 64 -17.70 5.69 -6.23
C HIS A 64 -16.28 5.83 -5.72
N VAL A 65 -15.82 4.86 -4.94
CA VAL A 65 -14.42 4.73 -4.52
C VAL A 65 -13.74 3.78 -5.49
N LEU A 66 -12.64 4.23 -6.07
CA LEU A 66 -11.88 3.52 -7.10
C LEU A 66 -10.50 3.13 -6.58
N ALA A 67 -9.95 2.02 -7.08
CA ALA A 67 -8.55 1.66 -6.84
C ALA A 67 -7.62 2.73 -7.47
N PRO A 68 -6.71 3.37 -6.72
CA PRO A 68 -5.86 4.44 -7.23
C PRO A 68 -4.75 3.92 -8.15
N THR A 69 -4.33 2.67 -7.97
CA THR A 69 -3.30 1.97 -8.74
C THR A 69 -3.62 0.47 -8.76
N SER A 70 -2.84 -0.33 -9.51
CA SER A 70 -2.97 -1.79 -9.52
C SER A 70 -2.49 -2.39 -8.20
N GLY A 71 -3.09 -3.50 -7.77
CA GLY A 71 -2.69 -4.16 -6.54
C GLY A 71 -3.55 -5.36 -6.15
N VAL A 72 -3.44 -5.74 -4.88
CA VAL A 72 -4.25 -6.79 -4.25
C VAL A 72 -5.07 -6.16 -3.12
N VAL A 73 -6.36 -6.52 -3.05
CA VAL A 73 -7.20 -6.20 -1.88
C VAL A 73 -6.72 -7.05 -0.72
N PHE A 74 -5.99 -6.45 0.21
CA PHE A 74 -5.40 -7.14 1.33
C PHE A 74 -6.42 -7.47 2.41
N ALA A 75 -7.31 -6.54 2.73
CA ALA A 75 -8.33 -6.72 3.76
C ALA A 75 -9.59 -5.91 3.45
N VAL A 76 -10.73 -6.40 3.95
CA VAL A 76 -12.02 -5.69 3.90
C VAL A 76 -12.75 -5.85 5.23
N LYS A 77 -13.44 -4.79 5.69
CA LYS A 77 -14.50 -4.89 6.70
C LYS A 77 -15.82 -4.59 6.01
N THR A 78 -16.76 -5.55 6.04
CA THR A 78 -18.05 -5.44 5.34
C THR A 78 -19.24 -5.28 6.28
N ARG A 79 -18.99 -5.31 7.59
CA ARG A 79 -19.98 -5.10 8.64
C ARG A 79 -19.58 -3.92 9.50
N ASP A 80 -20.52 -3.03 9.76
CA ASP A 80 -20.34 -1.92 10.68
C ASP A 80 -20.69 -2.39 12.09
N LEU A 81 -19.67 -2.54 12.93
CA LEU A 81 -19.81 -2.97 14.33
C LEU A 81 -19.67 -1.80 15.31
N TRP A 82 -19.47 -0.58 14.81
CA TRP A 82 -19.27 0.58 15.66
C TRP A 82 -20.57 0.99 16.36
N THR A 83 -20.45 1.33 17.63
CA THR A 83 -21.49 1.96 18.44
C THR A 83 -20.89 3.17 19.15
N LYS A 84 -21.70 4.20 19.39
CA LYS A 84 -21.24 5.45 20.00
C LYS A 84 -20.83 5.23 21.46
N GLU A 85 -21.49 4.29 22.13
CA GLU A 85 -21.32 3.99 23.54
C GLU A 85 -19.97 3.30 23.81
N LEU A 86 -19.52 2.45 22.89
CA LEU A 86 -18.26 1.70 23.05
C LEU A 86 -17.06 2.40 22.39
N ASP A 87 -17.26 2.99 21.21
CA ASP A 87 -16.26 3.75 20.44
C ASP A 87 -14.82 3.16 20.41
N THR A 88 -14.73 1.84 20.21
CA THR A 88 -13.45 1.13 20.14
C THR A 88 -12.68 1.43 18.86
N THR A 89 -11.36 1.62 18.98
CA THR A 89 -10.47 1.97 17.87
C THR A 89 -10.63 1.03 16.66
N GLY A 90 -10.73 -0.28 16.89
CA GLY A 90 -10.85 -1.29 15.83
C GLY A 90 -12.17 -1.24 15.03
N THR A 91 -13.20 -0.57 15.53
CA THR A 91 -14.52 -0.46 14.87
C THR A 91 -14.77 0.91 14.24
N ARG A 92 -14.04 1.97 14.64
CA ARG A 92 -14.24 3.35 14.16
C ARG A 92 -14.25 3.50 12.65
N GLY A 93 -13.45 2.72 11.91
CA GLY A 93 -13.42 2.76 10.45
C GLY A 93 -14.70 2.28 9.75
N GLY A 94 -15.58 1.56 10.46
CA GLY A 94 -16.79 0.96 9.90
C GLY A 94 -16.47 -0.04 8.79
N LEU A 95 -17.06 0.15 7.61
CA LEU A 95 -16.71 -0.62 6.41
C LEU A 95 -15.44 -0.05 5.78
N THR A 96 -14.49 -0.94 5.52
CA THR A 96 -13.15 -0.56 5.06
C THR A 96 -12.65 -1.43 3.92
N ILE A 97 -11.72 -0.89 3.15
CA ILE A 97 -10.93 -1.60 2.14
C ILE A 97 -9.45 -1.21 2.31
N THR A 98 -8.57 -2.20 2.38
CA THR A 98 -7.12 -2.02 2.34
C THR A 98 -6.58 -2.65 1.06
N ILE A 99 -5.83 -1.88 0.27
CA ILE A 99 -5.13 -2.36 -0.93
C ILE A 99 -3.62 -2.31 -0.68
N HIS A 100 -2.94 -3.41 -0.96
CA HIS A 100 -1.50 -3.43 -1.18
C HIS A 100 -1.25 -3.15 -2.66
N GLY A 101 -0.81 -1.94 -2.99
CA GLY A 101 -0.49 -1.57 -4.35
C GLY A 101 0.73 -2.34 -4.85
N ASP A 102 0.79 -2.62 -6.16
CA ASP A 102 1.97 -3.22 -6.78
C ASP A 102 3.21 -2.30 -6.68
N ASP A 103 2.99 -1.02 -6.38
CA ASP A 103 4.01 -0.01 -6.07
C ASP A 103 4.55 -0.11 -4.62
N ARG A 104 4.04 -1.09 -3.87
CA ARG A 104 4.35 -1.36 -2.46
C ARG A 104 3.96 -0.19 -1.55
N VAL A 105 2.93 0.58 -1.93
CA VAL A 105 2.25 1.56 -1.08
C VAL A 105 0.92 0.94 -0.66
N ARG A 106 0.53 1.16 0.60
CA ARG A 106 -0.77 0.73 1.09
C ARG A 106 -1.77 1.87 0.97
N TYR A 107 -2.98 1.53 0.52
CA TYR A 107 -4.11 2.45 0.40
C TYR A 107 -5.25 1.95 1.28
N PHE A 108 -5.67 2.75 2.25
CA PHE A 108 -6.74 2.44 3.18
C PHE A 108 -7.92 3.38 2.96
N PHE A 109 -9.12 2.80 2.81
CA PHE A 109 -10.37 3.52 2.66
C PHE A 109 -11.30 3.11 3.79
N ALA A 110 -11.81 4.08 4.56
CA ALA A 110 -12.78 3.84 5.62
C ALA A 110 -14.10 4.56 5.37
N HIS A 111 -15.06 4.33 6.27
CA HIS A 111 -16.39 4.95 6.27
C HIS A 111 -17.20 4.65 5.01
N LEU A 112 -17.00 3.49 4.40
CA LEU A 112 -17.70 3.11 3.19
C LEU A 112 -19.18 2.80 3.47
N GLY A 113 -20.05 3.17 2.55
CA GLY A 113 -21.45 2.71 2.55
C GLY A 113 -21.57 1.30 1.95
N ARG A 114 -20.63 0.91 1.10
CA ARG A 114 -20.61 -0.41 0.46
C ARG A 114 -19.21 -0.82 0.04
N VAL A 115 -18.86 -2.07 0.29
CA VAL A 115 -17.67 -2.73 -0.27
C VAL A 115 -18.09 -3.54 -1.51
N LYS A 116 -17.31 -3.46 -2.59
CA LYS A 116 -17.60 -4.15 -3.87
C LYS A 116 -16.57 -5.21 -4.27
N VAL A 117 -15.53 -5.37 -3.47
CA VAL A 117 -14.44 -6.32 -3.68
C VAL A 117 -14.30 -7.25 -2.47
N LYS A 118 -13.54 -8.32 -2.62
CA LYS A 118 -13.20 -9.27 -1.57
C LYS A 118 -11.71 -9.28 -1.32
N GLN A 119 -11.31 -9.71 -0.14
CA GLN A 119 -9.92 -9.99 0.16
C GLN A 119 -9.35 -11.00 -0.86
N GLY A 120 -8.14 -10.71 -1.36
CA GLY A 120 -7.44 -11.48 -2.38
C GLY A 120 -7.70 -11.03 -3.82
N ASP A 121 -8.72 -10.20 -4.07
CA ASP A 121 -9.00 -9.71 -5.43
C ASP A 121 -7.83 -8.89 -5.97
N ARG A 122 -7.46 -9.12 -7.24
CA ARG A 122 -6.63 -8.18 -8.00
C ARG A 122 -7.49 -7.01 -8.45
N VAL A 123 -6.92 -5.81 -8.36
CA VAL A 123 -7.57 -4.58 -8.81
C VAL A 123 -6.68 -3.83 -9.78
N GLU A 124 -7.33 -3.16 -10.73
CA GLU A 124 -6.67 -2.28 -11.71
C GLU A 124 -6.95 -0.79 -11.41
N PRO A 125 -6.09 0.15 -11.85
CA PRO A 125 -6.31 1.58 -11.64
C PRO A 125 -7.67 2.01 -12.21
N GLY A 126 -8.52 2.58 -11.36
CA GLY A 126 -9.85 3.06 -11.72
C GLY A 126 -10.96 2.03 -11.55
N GLN A 127 -10.63 0.80 -11.15
CA GLN A 127 -11.63 -0.21 -10.84
C GLN A 127 -12.52 0.25 -9.68
N TRP A 128 -13.84 0.08 -9.83
CA TRP A 128 -14.80 0.43 -8.80
C TRP A 128 -14.79 -0.58 -7.65
N ILE A 129 -14.28 -0.17 -6.49
CA ILE A 129 -14.05 -1.06 -5.34
C ILE A 129 -15.03 -0.83 -4.18
N GLY A 130 -15.67 0.33 -4.11
CA GLY A 130 -16.56 0.68 -3.01
C GLY A 130 -17.43 1.90 -3.28
N VAL A 131 -18.29 2.24 -2.33
CA VAL A 131 -19.12 3.45 -2.37
C VAL A 131 -18.92 4.20 -1.05
N MET A 132 -18.67 5.50 -1.14
CA MET A 132 -18.54 6.38 0.02
C MET A 132 -19.85 6.40 0.84
N GLY A 133 -19.73 6.42 2.17
CA GLY A 133 -20.87 6.49 3.08
C GLY A 133 -20.51 7.11 4.43
N SER A 134 -21.17 6.62 5.49
CA SER A 134 -21.04 7.13 6.86
C SER A 134 -20.96 5.99 7.89
N SER A 135 -20.39 4.85 7.53
CA SER A 135 -20.22 3.74 8.49
C SER A 135 -19.14 4.06 9.54
N GLY A 136 -19.18 3.38 10.68
CA GLY A 136 -18.22 3.63 11.76
C GLY A 136 -18.55 4.93 12.50
N ASN A 137 -17.53 5.57 13.08
CA ASN A 137 -17.73 6.83 13.80
C ASN A 137 -18.08 8.01 12.88
N ALA A 138 -17.92 7.87 11.55
CA ALA A 138 -18.44 8.83 10.58
C ALA A 138 -19.99 8.93 10.57
N ARG A 139 -20.69 8.02 11.26
CA ARG A 139 -22.15 8.06 11.41
C ARG A 139 -22.65 9.32 12.13
N VAL A 140 -21.81 9.90 12.98
CA VAL A 140 -22.14 11.12 13.75
C VAL A 140 -21.44 12.36 13.22
N THR A 141 -20.84 12.29 12.02
CA THR A 141 -20.20 13.42 11.34
C THR A 141 -20.72 13.57 9.91
N LYS A 142 -20.15 14.48 9.12
CA LYS A 142 -20.51 14.62 7.70
C LYS A 142 -20.00 13.40 6.92
N CYS A 143 -20.83 12.84 6.03
CA CYS A 143 -20.44 11.75 5.12
C CYS A 143 -19.10 12.03 4.40
N HIS A 144 -18.18 11.09 4.48
CA HIS A 144 -16.85 11.16 3.89
C HIS A 144 -16.22 9.76 3.75
N THR A 145 -15.19 9.65 2.93
CA THR A 145 -14.23 8.54 2.99
C THR A 145 -12.94 9.06 3.59
N HIS A 146 -12.46 8.40 4.63
CA HIS A 146 -11.11 8.59 5.14
C HIS A 146 -10.15 7.83 4.23
N LEU A 147 -9.18 8.53 3.64
CA LEU A 147 -8.11 7.94 2.84
C LEU A 147 -6.79 8.01 3.60
N GLY A 148 -6.25 6.84 3.94
CA GLY A 148 -4.91 6.67 4.49
C GLY A 148 -3.94 6.14 3.43
N MET A 149 -2.71 6.65 3.43
CA MET A 149 -1.60 6.12 2.62
C MET A 149 -0.38 5.87 3.49
N SER A 150 0.25 4.72 3.38
CA SER A 150 1.37 4.34 4.26
C SER A 150 2.30 3.31 3.61
N ARG A 151 3.35 2.91 4.33
CA ARG A 151 4.04 1.66 4.06
C ARG A 151 3.11 0.45 4.32
N ILE A 152 3.55 -0.72 3.87
CA ILE A 152 2.95 -2.02 4.20
C ILE A 152 3.67 -2.55 5.44
N CYS A 153 2.93 -2.89 6.50
CA CYS A 153 3.45 -3.48 7.73
C CYS A 153 2.67 -4.78 8.02
N PRO A 154 3.07 -5.92 7.45
CA PRO A 154 2.23 -7.13 7.45
C PRO A 154 1.88 -7.67 8.84
N GLN A 155 2.73 -7.42 9.84
CA GLN A 155 2.54 -7.88 11.22
C GLN A 155 1.66 -6.93 12.06
N ASP A 156 1.41 -5.71 11.58
CA ASP A 156 0.69 -4.69 12.33
C ASP A 156 0.04 -3.64 11.40
N GLU A 157 -0.84 -4.13 10.53
CA GLU A 157 -1.55 -3.29 9.57
C GLU A 157 -2.51 -2.32 10.27
N ASP A 158 -3.05 -2.70 11.44
CA ASP A 158 -4.04 -1.91 12.17
C ASP A 158 -3.44 -0.61 12.74
N LYS A 159 -2.17 -0.62 13.19
CA LYS A 159 -1.53 0.60 13.72
C LYS A 159 -1.17 1.62 12.67
N VAL A 160 -0.93 1.21 11.42
CA VAL A 160 -0.64 2.17 10.36
C VAL A 160 -1.90 2.68 9.65
N LEU A 161 -3.11 2.17 9.91
CA LEU A 161 -4.37 2.52 9.18
C LEU A 161 -4.63 4.03 9.06
N GLN A 162 -4.24 4.80 10.07
CA GLN A 162 -4.34 6.25 10.10
C GLN A 162 -3.54 6.95 8.96
N GLY A 163 -2.51 6.30 8.42
CA GLY A 163 -1.69 6.83 7.34
C GLY A 163 -0.38 7.49 7.82
N GLU A 164 0.61 7.49 6.93
CA GLU A 164 1.94 8.07 7.16
C GLU A 164 2.32 9.07 6.05
N ILE A 165 1.54 9.12 4.98
CA ILE A 165 1.77 9.91 3.78
C ILE A 165 0.54 10.76 3.53
N TRP A 166 0.71 12.08 3.40
CA TRP A 166 -0.37 13.02 3.07
C TRP A 166 -0.98 12.77 1.68
N PRO A 167 -2.20 12.20 1.58
CA PRO A 167 -2.79 11.82 0.29
C PRO A 167 -3.14 13.00 -0.60
N TRP A 168 -3.53 14.14 -0.03
CA TRP A 168 -3.99 15.32 -0.79
C TRP A 168 -3.01 15.77 -1.88
N ARG A 169 -1.69 15.60 -1.68
CA ARG A 169 -0.65 15.94 -2.68
C ARG A 169 -0.74 15.09 -3.94
N PHE A 170 -1.16 13.84 -3.78
CA PHE A 170 -1.37 12.89 -4.87
C PHE A 170 -2.75 13.06 -5.47
N LEU A 171 -3.78 13.30 -4.64
CA LEU A 171 -5.12 13.63 -5.11
C LEU A 171 -5.11 14.87 -6.03
N ASP A 172 -4.37 15.93 -5.68
CA ASP A 172 -4.20 17.13 -6.50
C ASP A 172 -3.58 16.82 -7.88
N ALA A 173 -2.62 15.89 -7.92
CA ALA A 173 -1.95 15.49 -9.16
C ALA A 173 -2.84 14.56 -10.00
N TRP A 174 -3.38 13.51 -9.40
CA TRP A 174 -4.21 12.52 -10.07
C TRP A 174 -5.52 13.11 -10.59
N ARG A 175 -6.11 14.10 -9.89
CA ARG A 175 -7.28 14.86 -10.37
C ARG A 175 -6.98 15.61 -11.67
N LYS A 176 -5.73 16.03 -11.89
CA LYS A 176 -5.26 16.70 -13.11
C LYS A 176 -4.74 15.71 -14.17
N GLY A 177 -4.86 14.40 -13.95
CA GLY A 177 -4.31 13.38 -14.84
C GLY A 177 -2.79 13.23 -14.77
N ILE A 178 -2.12 13.82 -13.77
CA ILE A 178 -0.66 13.72 -13.63
C ILE A 178 -0.31 12.40 -12.93
N ASN A 179 0.52 11.56 -13.56
CA ASN A 179 0.93 10.25 -13.06
C ASN A 179 1.98 10.34 -11.91
N LYS A 180 1.63 11.01 -10.81
CA LYS A 180 2.55 11.25 -9.68
C LYS A 180 2.65 10.02 -8.77
N SER A 181 3.83 9.42 -8.66
CA SER A 181 4.07 8.27 -7.78
C SER A 181 4.20 8.65 -6.30
N PRO A 182 3.55 7.92 -5.37
CA PRO A 182 3.76 8.04 -3.92
C PRO A 182 4.94 7.25 -3.38
N VAL A 183 5.60 6.42 -4.20
CA VAL A 183 6.76 5.61 -3.78
C VAL A 183 7.88 6.45 -3.14
N PRO A 184 8.28 7.62 -3.68
CA PRO A 184 9.29 8.44 -3.03
C PRO A 184 8.88 8.95 -1.64
N ALA A 185 7.59 9.23 -1.41
CA ALA A 185 7.10 9.64 -0.11
C ALA A 185 7.14 8.48 0.90
N LYS A 186 6.67 7.30 0.48
CA LYS A 186 6.80 6.08 1.28
C LYS A 186 8.26 5.75 1.61
N ASN A 187 9.18 5.86 0.66
CA ASN A 187 10.59 5.56 0.91
C ASN A 187 11.21 6.53 1.93
N ARG A 188 10.79 7.81 1.96
CA ARG A 188 11.21 8.75 3.01
C ARG A 188 10.66 8.36 4.39
N VAL A 189 9.40 7.95 4.44
CA VAL A 189 8.74 7.44 5.65
C VAL A 189 9.50 6.22 6.19
N ILE A 190 9.80 5.24 5.34
CA ILE A 190 10.61 4.05 5.71
C ILE A 190 12.01 4.44 6.18
N LYS A 191 12.70 5.35 5.47
CA LYS A 191 14.03 5.80 5.86
C LYS A 191 14.04 6.51 7.22
N ALA A 192 12.99 7.26 7.54
CA ALA A 192 12.90 8.02 8.79
C ALA A 192 12.60 7.13 10.00
N SER A 193 11.91 6.00 9.81
CA SER A 193 11.56 5.08 10.89
C SER A 193 11.55 3.62 10.42
N PRO A 194 12.72 3.02 10.14
CA PRO A 194 12.81 1.70 9.50
C PRO A 194 12.18 0.57 10.30
N GLU A 195 12.32 0.60 11.62
CA GLU A 195 11.84 -0.44 12.56
C GLU A 195 10.37 -0.24 12.95
N SER A 196 9.67 0.76 12.41
CA SER A 196 8.34 1.11 12.89
C SER A 196 7.30 0.01 12.73
N CYS A 197 7.45 -0.90 11.76
CA CYS A 197 6.55 -2.05 11.63
C CYS A 197 6.84 -3.13 12.69
N GLU A 198 8.10 -3.30 13.09
CA GLU A 198 8.54 -4.32 14.04
C GLU A 198 8.23 -3.87 15.47
N VAL A 199 8.62 -2.64 15.83
CA VAL A 199 8.31 -2.03 17.12
C VAL A 199 6.80 -1.94 17.35
N ALA A 200 6.02 -1.69 16.31
CA ALA A 200 4.57 -1.71 16.40
C ALA A 200 4.06 -3.12 16.74
N ALA A 201 4.53 -4.16 16.06
CA ALA A 201 4.13 -5.54 16.32
C ALA A 201 4.51 -6.07 17.71
N GLU A 202 5.55 -5.51 18.35
CA GLU A 202 6.00 -5.91 19.70
C GLU A 202 5.20 -5.29 20.87
N GLN A 203 4.31 -4.34 20.58
CA GLN A 203 3.52 -3.62 21.60
C GLN A 203 2.13 -4.23 21.87
N ASP A 204 1.86 -5.42 21.32
CA ASP A 204 0.64 -6.22 21.55
C ASP A 204 0.88 -7.33 22.57
#